data_AF-A0A015IRD9-F1
#
_entry.id   AF-A0A015IRD9-F1
#
_cell.length_a   1.000
_cell.length_b   1.000
_cell.length_c   1.000
_cell.angle_alpha   90.00
_cell.angle_beta   90.00
_cell.angle_gamma   90.00
#
_symmetry.space_group_name_H-M   'P 1'
#
loop_
_entity.id
_entity.type
_entity.pdbx_description
1 polymer ?
#
loop_
_entity_poly.entity_id
_entity_poly.type
_entity_poly.pdbx_seq_one_letter_code
_entity_poly.pdbx_strand_id
1 'polypeptide(L)'
;MNKSRIQYEPTVEFVSEYNFIFYQTIIHHLSSFVEDGFLKNLFEKNLSVAKDKTQLLIEKFGEAANPMNFTSQAKATNIHPTTLSLTWENFATMKVLQMMD
;
A
#
# COMPACT_ATOMS: atom_id res chain seq x y z
N MET A 1 -15.19 39.28 -20.91
CA MET A 1 -14.72 38.20 -20.02
C MET A 1 -15.85 37.18 -19.85
N ASN A 2 -15.59 35.88 -20.00
CA ASN A 2 -16.66 34.86 -19.95
C ASN A 2 -17.06 34.60 -18.49
N LYS A 3 -18.28 34.99 -18.10
CA LYS A 3 -18.80 34.89 -16.73
C LYS A 3 -18.79 33.45 -16.17
N SER A 4 -18.92 32.44 -17.03
CA SER A 4 -18.83 31.04 -16.62
C SER A 4 -17.44 30.66 -16.08
N ARG A 5 -16.36 31.25 -16.60
CA ARG A 5 -14.99 30.97 -16.14
C ARG A 5 -14.75 31.45 -14.70
N ILE A 6 -15.34 32.58 -14.33
CA ILE A 6 -15.19 33.20 -13.00
C ILE A 6 -15.96 32.40 -11.93
N GLN A 7 -17.13 31.85 -12.29
CA GLN A 7 -17.96 31.10 -11.35
C GLN A 7 -17.30 29.81 -10.84
N TYR A 8 -16.46 29.17 -11.65
CA TYR A 8 -15.80 27.91 -11.29
C TYR A 8 -14.39 28.11 -10.71
N GLU A 9 -13.86 29.32 -10.71
CA GLU A 9 -12.50 29.63 -10.23
C GLU A 9 -12.27 29.14 -8.80
N PRO A 10 -13.17 29.36 -7.82
CA PRO A 10 -12.99 28.82 -6.46
C PRO A 10 -13.01 27.29 -6.40
N THR A 11 -13.79 26.64 -7.27
CA THR A 11 -13.84 25.17 -7.34
C THR A 11 -12.55 24.60 -7.93
N VAL A 12 -12.02 25.24 -8.97
CA VAL A 12 -10.75 24.85 -9.59
C VAL A 12 -9.59 25.04 -8.60
N GLU A 13 -9.58 26.16 -7.87
CA GLU A 13 -8.57 26.45 -6.84
C GLU A 13 -8.62 25.40 -5.72
N PHE A 14 -9.80 25.10 -5.18
CA PHE A 14 -9.99 24.05 -4.17
C PHE A 14 -9.48 22.68 -4.64
N VAL A 15 -9.85 22.25 -5.86
CA VAL A 15 -9.40 20.96 -6.41
C VAL A 15 -7.88 20.95 -6.60
N SER A 16 -7.30 22.07 -7.03
CA SER A 16 -5.86 22.21 -7.21
C SER A 16 -5.10 22.09 -5.89
N GLU A 17 -5.55 22.81 -4.85
CA GLU A 17 -4.94 22.74 -3.52
C GLU A 17 -5.06 21.34 -2.91
N TYR A 18 -6.25 20.74 -2.98
CA TYR A 18 -6.48 19.39 -2.51
C TYR A 18 -5.55 18.39 -3.21
N ASN A 19 -5.46 18.46 -4.55
CA ASN A 19 -4.60 17.57 -5.33
C ASN A 19 -3.12 17.77 -4.98
N PHE A 20 -2.68 19.02 -4.79
CA PHE A 20 -1.31 19.30 -4.36
C PHE A 20 -0.98 18.61 -3.04
N ILE A 21 -1.85 18.77 -2.03
CA ILE A 21 -1.67 18.13 -0.71
C ILE A 21 -1.70 16.60 -0.85
N PHE A 22 -2.65 16.07 -1.62
CA PHE A 22 -2.76 14.64 -1.88
C PHE A 22 -1.47 14.07 -2.47
N TYR A 23 -0.95 14.68 -3.55
CA TYR A 23 0.27 14.19 -4.19
C TYR A 23 1.50 14.31 -3.29
N GLN A 24 1.65 15.42 -2.56
CA GLN A 24 2.76 15.56 -1.60
C GLN A 24 2.71 14.49 -0.52
N THR A 25 1.52 14.18 -0.01
CA THR A 25 1.31 13.13 0.99
C THR A 25 1.69 11.76 0.44
N ILE A 26 1.24 11.43 -0.77
CA ILE A 26 1.57 10.16 -1.43
C ILE A 26 3.07 10.05 -1.69
N ILE A 27 3.69 11.11 -2.22
CA ILE A 27 5.15 11.13 -2.46
C ILE A 27 5.90 10.91 -1.15
N HIS A 28 5.54 11.62 -0.08
CA HIS A 28 6.19 11.48 1.22
C HIS A 28 6.13 10.04 1.74
N HIS A 29 4.95 9.41 1.72
CA HIS A 29 4.81 8.03 2.18
C HIS A 29 5.56 7.03 1.30
N LEU A 30 5.51 7.18 -0.02
CA LEU A 30 6.24 6.29 -0.93
C LEU A 30 7.74 6.44 -0.79
N SER A 31 8.25 7.67 -0.67
CA SER A 31 9.67 7.93 -0.42
C SER A 31 10.12 7.30 0.90
N SER A 32 9.28 7.36 1.94
CA SER A 32 9.61 6.76 3.24
C SER A 32 9.91 5.27 3.12
N PHE A 33 9.22 4.51 2.26
CA PHE A 33 9.45 3.07 2.08
C PHE A 33 10.81 2.74 1.45
N VAL A 34 11.36 3.69 0.70
CA VAL A 34 12.69 3.57 0.09
C VAL A 34 13.75 3.96 1.11
N GLU A 35 13.55 5.10 1.78
CA GLU A 35 14.50 5.67 2.74
C GLU A 35 14.70 4.78 3.97
N ASP A 36 13.61 4.22 4.52
CA ASP A 36 13.67 3.34 5.68
C ASP A 36 14.04 1.88 5.32
N GLY A 37 14.21 1.60 4.03
CA GLY A 37 14.54 0.27 3.53
C GLY A 37 13.44 -0.78 3.74
N PHE A 38 12.19 -0.37 3.98
CA PHE A 38 11.06 -1.28 4.19
C PHE A 38 10.94 -2.30 3.06
N LEU A 39 10.97 -1.86 1.79
CA LEU A 39 10.87 -2.76 0.64
C LEU A 39 12.04 -3.74 0.58
N LYS A 40 13.25 -3.28 0.91
CA LYS A 40 14.42 -4.17 1.01
C LYS A 40 14.20 -5.24 2.07
N ASN A 41 13.71 -4.86 3.25
CA ASN A 41 13.43 -5.80 4.33
C ASN A 41 12.31 -6.79 3.99
N LEU A 42 11.27 -6.35 3.28
CA LEU A 42 10.13 -7.18 2.89
C LEU A 42 10.52 -8.22 1.82
N PHE A 43 11.44 -7.86 0.92
CA PHE A 43 11.89 -8.71 -0.19
C PHE A 43 13.30 -9.29 -0.01
N GLU A 44 13.87 -9.22 1.18
CA GLU A 44 15.18 -9.80 1.50
C GLU A 44 15.16 -11.31 1.23
N LYS A 45 16.13 -11.78 0.44
CA LYS A 45 16.23 -13.19 0.00
C LYS A 45 17.20 -13.99 0.86
N ASN A 46 17.97 -13.32 1.72
CA ASN A 46 18.92 -13.98 2.58
C ASN A 46 18.20 -14.84 3.64
N LEU A 47 18.21 -16.15 3.42
CA LEU A 47 17.58 -17.14 4.31
C LEU A 47 18.17 -17.17 5.72
N SER A 48 19.38 -16.64 5.93
CA SER A 48 20.00 -16.57 7.26
C SER A 48 19.37 -15.52 8.18
N VAL A 49 18.63 -14.55 7.60
CA VAL A 49 17.86 -13.55 8.33
C VAL A 49 16.40 -13.69 7.91
N ALA A 50 15.77 -14.79 8.29
CA ALA A 50 14.34 -14.99 8.08
C ALA A 50 13.56 -13.93 8.89
N LYS A 51 13.13 -12.86 8.23
CA LYS A 51 12.22 -11.87 8.82
C LYS A 51 10.78 -12.32 8.62
N ASP A 52 9.98 -12.25 9.68
CA ASP A 52 8.55 -12.46 9.59
C ASP A 52 7.92 -11.30 8.80
N LYS A 53 7.56 -11.57 7.55
CA LYS A 53 6.96 -10.58 6.64
C LYS A 53 5.61 -10.10 7.15
N THR A 54 4.86 -10.94 7.85
CA THR A 54 3.57 -10.58 8.45
C THR A 54 3.80 -9.54 9.53
N GLN A 55 4.78 -9.78 10.41
CA GLN A 55 5.13 -8.84 11.47
C GLN A 55 5.64 -7.51 10.89
N LEU A 56 6.47 -7.53 9.85
CA LEU A 56 6.91 -6.31 9.16
C LEU A 56 5.73 -5.50 8.59
N LEU A 57 4.73 -6.17 8.02
CA LEU A 57 3.53 -5.51 7.50
C LEU A 57 2.68 -4.92 8.64
N ILE A 58 2.52 -5.64 9.75
CA ILE A 58 1.80 -5.13 10.93
C ILE A 58 2.53 -3.94 11.56
N GLU A 59 3.86 -3.98 11.67
CA GLU A 59 4.63 -2.85 12.19
C GLU A 59 4.50 -1.60 11.31
N LYS A 60 4.44 -1.77 10.00
CA LYS A 60 4.36 -0.65 9.05
C LYS A 60 2.93 -0.11 8.87
N PHE A 61 1.93 -0.98 8.85
CA PHE A 61 0.55 -0.64 8.49
C PHE A 61 -0.46 -0.84 9.64
N GLY A 62 0.01 -1.29 10.80
CA GLY A 62 -0.80 -1.52 12.00
C GLY A 62 -1.74 -2.73 11.88
N GLU A 63 -2.75 -2.74 12.75
CA GLU A 63 -3.77 -3.80 12.82
C GLU A 63 -4.56 -3.99 11.51
N ALA A 64 -4.59 -2.98 10.64
CA ALA A 64 -5.21 -3.09 9.33
C ALA A 64 -4.53 -4.17 8.46
N ALA A 65 -3.23 -4.42 8.66
CA ALA A 65 -2.48 -5.48 7.97
C ALA A 65 -2.43 -6.80 8.74
N ASN A 66 -3.05 -6.90 9.92
CA ASN A 66 -3.07 -8.13 10.69
C ASN A 66 -3.97 -9.18 10.01
N PRO A 67 -3.45 -10.37 9.64
CA PRO A 67 -4.26 -11.42 9.02
C PRO A 67 -5.43 -11.89 9.89
N MET A 68 -5.40 -11.66 11.21
CA MET A 68 -6.54 -11.94 12.09
C MET A 68 -7.79 -11.11 11.73
N ASN A 69 -7.61 -9.97 11.06
CA ASN A 69 -8.69 -9.07 10.67
C ASN A 69 -9.20 -9.33 9.24
N PHE A 70 -8.93 -10.53 8.69
CA PHE A 70 -9.22 -10.91 7.30
C PHE A 70 -10.65 -10.61 6.83
N THR A 71 -11.65 -10.92 7.66
CA THR A 71 -13.07 -10.68 7.32
C THR A 71 -13.35 -9.18 7.13
N SER A 72 -12.78 -8.35 8.01
CA SER A 72 -12.91 -6.89 7.93
C SER A 72 -12.15 -6.34 6.73
N GLN A 73 -10.97 -6.89 6.41
CA GLN A 73 -10.19 -6.51 5.22
C GLN A 73 -10.93 -6.84 3.93
N ALA A 74 -11.49 -8.04 3.79
CA ALA A 74 -12.26 -8.45 2.60
C ALA A 74 -13.45 -7.52 2.37
N LYS A 75 -14.15 -7.15 3.45
CA LYS A 75 -15.26 -6.19 3.39
C LYS A 75 -14.80 -4.78 3.02
N ALA A 76 -13.74 -4.27 3.63
CA ALA A 76 -13.24 -2.91 3.40
C ALA A 76 -12.67 -2.73 1.98
N THR A 77 -12.02 -3.76 1.44
CA THR A 77 -11.43 -3.74 0.10
C THR A 77 -12.42 -4.14 -1.01
N ASN A 78 -13.59 -4.67 -0.63
CA ASN A 78 -14.56 -5.27 -1.55
C ASN A 78 -13.94 -6.37 -2.45
N ILE A 79 -12.97 -7.10 -1.91
CA ILE A 79 -12.32 -8.24 -2.57
C ILE A 79 -12.94 -9.52 -2.02
N HIS A 80 -13.24 -10.48 -2.91
CA HIS A 80 -13.75 -11.77 -2.49
C HIS A 80 -12.76 -12.46 -1.52
N PRO A 81 -13.21 -13.03 -0.39
CA PRO A 81 -12.32 -13.61 0.62
C PRO A 81 -11.30 -14.60 0.04
N THR A 82 -11.72 -15.51 -0.85
CA THR A 82 -10.79 -16.46 -1.49
C THR A 82 -9.69 -15.76 -2.30
N THR A 83 -10.02 -14.68 -3.00
CA THR A 83 -9.04 -13.90 -3.78
C THR A 83 -8.07 -13.19 -2.85
N LEU A 84 -8.56 -12.60 -1.75
CA LEU A 84 -7.71 -11.94 -0.77
C LEU A 84 -6.78 -12.94 -0.06
N SER A 85 -7.24 -14.17 0.21
CA SER A 85 -6.41 -15.24 0.82
C SER A 85 -5.26 -15.59 -0.10
N LEU A 86 -5.54 -15.83 -1.38
CA LEU A 86 -4.52 -16.15 -2.38
C LEU A 86 -3.51 -15.00 -2.54
N THR A 87 -3.95 -13.75 -2.45
CA THR A 87 -3.04 -12.60 -2.43
C THR A 87 -2.12 -12.63 -1.20
N TRP A 88 -2.66 -12.83 0.00
CA TRP A 88 -1.88 -12.97 1.23
C TRP A 88 -0.91 -14.14 1.18
N GLU A 89 -1.38 -15.30 0.72
CA GLU A 89 -0.56 -16.49 0.50
C GLU A 89 0.58 -16.19 -0.46
N ASN A 90 0.33 -15.53 -1.59
CA ASN A 90 1.39 -15.13 -2.52
C ASN A 90 2.39 -14.16 -1.87
N PHE A 91 1.95 -13.20 -1.06
CA PHE A 91 2.86 -12.31 -0.33
C PHE A 91 3.70 -13.05 0.72
N ALA A 92 3.10 -13.99 1.45
CA ALA A 92 3.77 -14.82 2.46
C ALA A 92 4.70 -15.87 1.82
N THR A 93 4.29 -16.44 0.69
CA THR A 93 4.95 -17.53 -0.03
C THR A 93 5.79 -17.08 -1.21
N MET A 94 6.14 -15.78 -1.31
CA MET A 94 7.22 -15.28 -2.17
C MET A 94 8.59 -15.85 -1.76
N LYS A 95 8.74 -17.19 -1.79
CA LYS A 95 9.89 -17.89 -2.33
C LYS A 95 9.85 -17.58 -3.83
N VAL A 96 10.86 -16.87 -4.30
CA VAL A 96 11.18 -16.80 -5.72
C VAL A 96 11.09 -18.21 -6.29
N LEU A 97 10.38 -18.37 -7.40
CA LEU A 97 10.45 -19.51 -8.31
C LEU A 97 11.78 -20.27 -8.19
N GLN A 98 11.79 -21.32 -7.38
CA GLN A 98 12.72 -22.44 -7.48
C GLN A 98 11.94 -23.57 -8.13
N MET A 99 11.51 -23.37 -9.36
CA MET A 99 11.15 -24.45 -10.29
C MET A 99 11.42 -23.97 -11.69
N MET A 100 12.67 -24.17 -12.13
CA MET A 100 13.07 -24.70 -13.44
C MET A 100 14.60 -24.48 -13.54
N ASP A 101 15.31 -25.59 -13.39
CA ASP A 101 16.73 -25.89 -13.70
C ASP A 101 17.73 -24.74 -13.92
#